data_AF-A0A2D5X995-F1
#
_entry.id   AF-A0A2D5X995-F1
#
_cell.length_a   1.000
_cell.length_b   1.000
_cell.length_c   1.000
_cell.angle_alpha   90.00
_cell.angle_beta   90.00
_cell.angle_gamma   90.00
#
_symmetry.space_group_name_H-M   'P 1'
#
loop_
_entity.id
_entity.type
_entity.pdbx_description
1 polymer ?
#
loop_
_entity_poly.entity_id
_entity_poly.type
_entity_poly.pdbx_seq_one_letter_code
_entity_poly.pdbx_strand_id
1 'polypeptide(L)' 'MSIADMVQKMIDDLNETMADAVKSDKGNNAAMTRVRKAMQAAKGAAQDVRMQISSIRNG' A
#
# COMPACT_ATOMS: atom_id res chain seq x y z
N MET A 1 6.07 12.26 10.30
CA MET A 1 5.00 12.26 9.27
C MET A 1 3.67 12.39 9.97
N SER A 2 2.76 13.18 9.40
CA SER A 2 1.35 13.19 9.81
C SER A 2 0.64 11.93 9.30
N ILE A 3 -0.56 11.63 9.84
CA ILE A 3 -1.41 10.56 9.31
C ILE A 3 -1.75 10.82 7.83
N ALA A 4 -1.97 12.07 7.46
CA ALA A 4 -2.26 12.46 6.07
C ALA A 4 -1.11 12.08 5.14
N ASP A 5 0.13 12.35 5.54
CA ASP A 5 1.32 11.99 4.74
C ASP A 5 1.45 10.48 4.57
N MET A 6 1.17 9.70 5.63
CA MET A 6 1.22 8.24 5.58
C MET A 6 0.17 7.66 4.64
N VAL A 7 -1.06 8.19 4.69
CA VAL A 7 -2.13 7.79 3.78
C VAL A 7 -1.80 8.19 2.34
N GLN A 8 -1.28 9.40 2.13
CA GLN A 8 -0.89 9.86 0.80
C GLN A 8 0.20 8.97 0.19
N LYS A 9 1.23 8.63 0.97
CA LYS A 9 2.26 7.69 0.51
C LYS A 9 1.67 6.33 0.10
N MET A 10 0.73 5.80 0.89
CA MET A 10 0.08 4.53 0.54
C MET A 10 -0.71 4.65 -0.78
N ILE A 11 -1.36 5.78 -1.03
CA ILE A 11 -2.05 6.06 -2.30
C ILE A 11 -1.04 6.09 -3.46
N ASP A 12 0.09 6.77 -3.29
CA ASP A 12 1.12 6.88 -4.32
C ASP A 12 1.69 5.50 -4.69
N ASP A 13 2.06 4.69 -3.68
CA ASP A 13 2.57 3.32 -3.86
C ASP A 13 1.53 2.42 -4.59
N LEU A 14 0.24 2.57 -4.28
CA LEU A 14 -0.84 1.84 -4.93
C LEU A 14 -1.06 2.29 -6.39
N ASN A 15 -1.00 3.60 -6.64
CA ASN A 15 -1.11 4.16 -7.99
C ASN A 15 0.01 3.67 -8.90
N GLU A 16 1.25 3.60 -8.40
CA GLU A 16 2.39 3.03 -9.15
C GLU A 16 2.18 1.55 -9.51
N THR A 17 1.46 0.80 -8.67
CA THR A 17 1.17 -0.62 -8.88
C THR A 17 0.15 -0.87 -10.00
N MET A 18 -0.63 0.14 -10.40
CA MET A 18 -1.74 -0.02 -11.35
C MET A 18 -1.29 -0.59 -12.71
N ALA A 19 -0.12 -0.19 -13.21
CA ALA A 19 0.40 -0.69 -14.48
C ALA A 19 0.68 -2.20 -14.45
N ASP A 20 1.10 -2.74 -13.31
CA ASP A 20 1.28 -4.18 -13.13
C ASP A 20 -0.04 -4.90 -12.84
N ALA A 21 -1.00 -4.26 -12.18
CA ALA A 21 -2.34 -4.82 -12.01
C ALA A 21 -3.02 -5.10 -13.36
N VAL A 22 -2.95 -4.16 -14.31
CA VAL A 22 -3.48 -4.36 -15.68
C VAL A 22 -2.79 -5.52 -16.41
N LYS A 23 -1.49 -5.72 -16.19
CA LYS A 23 -0.74 -6.86 -16.78
C LYS A 23 -1.09 -8.18 -16.07
N SER A 24 -1.35 -8.13 -14.77
CA SER A 24 -1.76 -9.26 -13.95
C SER A 24 -3.09 -9.84 -14.44
N ASP A 25 -4.08 -9.00 -14.73
CA ASP A 25 -5.38 -9.42 -15.27
C ASP A 25 -5.26 -10.14 -16.62
N LYS A 26 -4.17 -9.91 -17.34
CA LYS A 26 -3.83 -10.55 -18.63
C LYS A 26 -2.97 -11.82 -18.46
N GLY A 27 -2.80 -12.32 -17.24
CA GLY A 27 -2.06 -13.56 -16.95
C GLY A 27 -0.54 -13.41 -16.86
N ASN A 28 0.00 -12.20 -16.72
CA ASN A 28 1.45 -12.02 -16.57
C ASN A 28 1.93 -12.41 -15.16
N ASN A 29 2.62 -13.56 -15.05
CA ASN A 29 3.14 -14.11 -13.78
C ASN A 29 4.09 -13.17 -13.02
N ALA A 30 4.96 -12.44 -13.73
CA ALA A 30 5.88 -11.50 -13.10
C ALA A 30 5.11 -10.29 -12.51
N ALA A 31 4.14 -9.77 -13.26
CA ALA A 31 3.28 -8.69 -12.79
C ALA A 31 2.43 -9.13 -11.58
N MET A 32 1.84 -10.35 -11.62
CA MET A 32 1.15 -10.95 -10.46
C MET A 32 2.03 -10.98 -9.21
N THR A 33 3.31 -11.35 -9.37
CA THR A 33 4.26 -11.38 -8.25
C THR A 33 4.53 -9.97 -7.69
N ARG A 34 4.66 -8.97 -8.56
CA ARG A 34 4.88 -7.57 -8.14
C ARG A 34 3.65 -6.99 -7.46
N VAL A 35 2.45 -7.18 -8.01
CA VAL A 35 1.18 -6.77 -7.39
C VAL A 35 1.03 -7.42 -6.02
N ARG A 36 1.28 -8.73 -5.88
CA ARG A 36 1.22 -9.42 -4.58
C ARG A 36 2.16 -8.79 -3.55
N LYS A 37 3.40 -8.48 -3.93
CA LYS A 37 4.37 -7.82 -3.05
C LYS A 37 3.93 -6.40 -2.68
N ALA A 38 3.42 -5.63 -3.63
CA ALA A 38 2.90 -4.29 -3.39
C ALA A 38 1.71 -4.32 -2.41
N MET A 39 0.78 -5.26 -2.57
CA MET A 39 -0.35 -5.41 -1.63
C MET A 39 0.12 -5.81 -0.21
N GLN A 40 1.18 -6.63 -0.11
CA GLN A 40 1.79 -6.94 1.19
C GLN A 40 2.38 -5.71 1.86
N ALA A 41 3.06 -4.85 1.10
CA ALA A 41 3.57 -3.58 1.59
C ALA A 41 2.42 -2.63 2.01
N ALA A 42 1.37 -2.52 1.19
CA ALA A 42 0.19 -1.70 1.50
C ALA A 42 -0.50 -2.14 2.80
N LYS A 43 -0.58 -3.45 3.06
CA LYS A 43 -1.07 -3.97 4.35
C LYS A 43 -0.22 -3.47 5.53
N GLY A 44 1.11 -3.46 5.37
CA GLY A 44 2.02 -2.90 6.36
C GLY A 44 1.77 -1.41 6.60
N ALA A 45 1.75 -0.62 5.53
CA ALA A 45 1.50 0.83 5.60
C ALA A 45 0.16 1.18 6.26
N ALA A 46 -0.91 0.44 5.95
CA ALA A 46 -2.22 0.61 6.59
C ALA A 46 -2.16 0.31 8.10
N GLN A 47 -1.41 -0.72 8.50
CA GLN A 47 -1.20 -1.05 9.91
C GLN A 47 -0.42 0.07 10.62
N ASP A 48 0.59 0.65 9.98
CA ASP A 48 1.34 1.78 10.55
C ASP A 48 0.44 3.00 10.78
N VAL A 49 -0.42 3.35 9.81
CA VAL A 49 -1.42 4.43 9.97
C VAL A 49 -2.31 4.17 11.19
N ARG A 50 -2.83 2.95 11.32
CA ARG A 50 -3.68 2.56 12.46
C ARG A 50 -2.92 2.67 13.79
N MET A 51 -1.67 2.25 13.84
CA MET A 51 -0.84 2.35 15.04
C MET A 51 -0.61 3.82 15.42
N GLN A 52 -0.34 4.69 14.45
CA GLN A 52 -0.16 6.11 14.68
C GLN A 52 -1.43 6.77 15.29
N ILE A 53 -2.61 6.45 14.75
CA ILE A 53 -3.90 6.89 15.32
C ILE A 53 -4.04 6.39 16.77
N SER A 54 -3.72 5.12 17.01
CA SER A 54 -3.84 4.52 18.35
C SER A 54 -2.89 5.19 19.34
N SER A 55 -1.67 5.54 18.91
CA SER A 55 -0.70 6.27 19.72
C SER A 55 -1.18 7.67 20.08
N ILE A 56 -1.85 8.38 19.16
CA ILE A 56 -2.38 9.72 19.42
C ILE A 56 -3.57 9.67 20.38
N ARG A 57 -4.45 8.66 20.26
CA ARG A 57 -5.62 8.53 21.13
C ARG A 57 -5.26 8.14 22.56
N ASN A 58 -4.21 7.33 22.72
CA ASN A 58 -3.85 6.70 23.99
C ASN A 58 -2.63 7.36 24.67
N GLY A 59 -2.06 8.41 24.06
CA GLY A 59 -1.02 9.25 24.67
C GLY A 59 -1.65 10.50 25.27
#